data_AF-A0A7Y9UMT8-F1
#
_entry.id   AF-A0A7Y9UMT8-F1
#
_cell.length_a   1.000
_cell.length_b   1.000
_cell.length_c   1.000
_cell.angle_alpha   90.00
_cell.angle_beta   90.00
_cell.angle_gamma   90.00
#
_symmetry.space_group_name_H-M   'P 1'
#
loop_
_entity.id
_entity.type
_entity.pdbx_description
1 polymer ?
#
loop_
_entity_poly.entity_id
_entity_poly.type
_entity_poly.pdbx_seq_one_letter_code
_entity_poly.pdbx_strand_id
1 'polypeptide(L)'
;MPDTTVIEGTSDQPVDPGTGRTFGEVVPTRSRADSKIEAQVRAFLAEAGYPVPPRRVGVLCHHTDPKWPFLTLTPDVVLADLRLAIEVDPCGPAPSHRGSSHRGGEGKDRLRNELLAAVGWTVLRLRLDARKGDHIGDRDVVVESSGFTRAAQSALVEAIEEFKEQRPGRVRIVPKGKSPRAAQRRSHIADIGPDRYSDDTYWFTWYPRLDSPERHRLRLAVGGRYLYCAAGRGSLFVDEVGLHKVARDDWKARLTAYLAGKTPADLRGATKWPWGDNLLIPHDPVDVLAAEIVAASDHEKQTIDRIDFWFTVSGDHIAKWSSEALLRADETPVVHVHTAALGAGYRIVDVTLDHGYLGPYQRIAVSRATGEG
;
A
#
# COMPACT_ATOMS: atom_id res chain seq x y z
N MET A 1 -28.37 -40.29 61.95
CA MET A 1 -28.55 -38.89 61.50
C MET A 1 -27.56 -38.10 62.34
N PRO A 2 -26.44 -37.62 61.77
CA PRO A 2 -26.37 -36.72 60.61
C PRO A 2 -25.36 -37.25 59.57
N ASP A 3 -24.97 -36.62 58.47
CA ASP A 3 -25.48 -35.52 57.65
C ASP A 3 -24.95 -35.79 56.23
N THR A 4 -25.72 -35.42 55.23
CA THR A 4 -25.33 -35.51 53.82
C THR A 4 -24.50 -34.28 53.48
N THR A 5 -23.19 -34.41 53.29
CA THR A 5 -22.38 -33.35 52.68
C THR A 5 -22.02 -33.71 51.24
N VAL A 6 -22.81 -33.14 50.34
CA VAL A 6 -22.48 -32.94 48.94
C VAL A 6 -21.19 -32.14 48.86
N ILE A 7 -20.16 -32.68 48.20
CA ILE A 7 -18.98 -31.91 47.82
C ILE A 7 -19.35 -31.16 46.55
N GLU A 8 -19.79 -29.91 46.70
CA GLU A 8 -19.86 -28.96 45.60
C GLU A 8 -18.45 -28.68 45.09
N GLY A 9 -18.14 -29.18 43.89
CA GLY A 9 -16.94 -28.78 43.17
C GLY A 9 -17.13 -27.37 42.58
N THR A 10 -16.76 -26.35 43.34
CA THR A 10 -16.57 -25.01 42.79
C THR A 10 -15.37 -25.02 41.85
N SER A 11 -15.62 -24.76 40.57
CA SER A 11 -14.60 -24.54 39.55
C SER A 11 -13.85 -23.23 39.86
N ASP A 12 -12.70 -23.33 40.53
CA ASP A 12 -11.76 -22.23 40.82
C ASP A 12 -11.02 -21.74 39.55
N GLN A 13 -11.76 -21.39 38.49
CA GLN A 13 -11.19 -20.68 37.35
C GLN A 13 -11.10 -19.18 37.70
N PRO A 14 -9.91 -18.55 37.65
CA PRO A 14 -9.79 -17.14 37.96
C PRO A 14 -10.62 -16.31 36.97
N VAL A 15 -11.35 -15.34 37.50
CA VAL A 15 -12.24 -14.45 36.75
C VAL A 15 -11.55 -13.10 36.57
N ASP A 16 -11.67 -12.47 35.40
CA ASP A 16 -11.20 -11.10 35.18
C ASP A 16 -11.90 -10.13 36.15
N PRO A 17 -11.17 -9.55 37.12
CA PRO A 17 -11.78 -8.72 38.16
C PRO A 17 -12.38 -7.43 37.59
N GLY A 18 -12.04 -7.03 36.37
CA GLY A 18 -12.65 -5.89 35.69
C GLY A 18 -13.94 -6.20 34.93
N THR A 19 -14.21 -7.46 34.60
CA THR A 19 -15.32 -7.83 33.68
C THR A 19 -16.17 -9.03 34.10
N GLY A 20 -15.77 -9.82 35.10
CA GLY A 20 -16.50 -11.00 35.53
C GLY A 20 -16.37 -12.21 34.58
N ARG A 21 -15.43 -12.16 33.62
CA ARG A 21 -15.26 -13.18 32.57
C ARG A 21 -14.22 -14.22 32.90
N THR A 22 -14.40 -15.44 32.39
CA THR A 22 -13.49 -16.57 32.63
C THR A 22 -12.50 -16.75 31.48
N PHE A 23 -11.33 -17.31 31.76
CA PHE A 23 -10.37 -17.67 30.72
C PHE A 23 -10.97 -18.61 29.67
N GLY A 24 -10.59 -18.40 28.42
CA GLY A 24 -11.13 -19.05 27.23
C GLY A 24 -12.44 -18.47 26.72
N GLU A 25 -13.07 -17.51 27.41
CA GLU A 25 -14.30 -16.88 26.92
C GLU A 25 -14.04 -16.02 25.67
N VAL A 26 -15.01 -16.01 24.76
CA VAL A 26 -15.00 -15.15 23.57
C VAL A 26 -15.45 -13.75 23.94
N VAL A 27 -14.60 -12.76 23.68
CA VAL A 27 -14.83 -11.36 24.07
C VAL A 27 -14.88 -10.42 22.87
N PRO A 28 -15.69 -9.34 22.90
CA PRO A 28 -15.64 -8.31 21.87
C PRO A 28 -14.26 -7.64 21.84
N THR A 29 -13.77 -7.30 20.64
CA THR A 29 -12.49 -6.57 20.47
C THR A 29 -12.72 -5.15 19.96
N ARG A 30 -11.77 -4.26 20.24
CA ARG A 30 -11.71 -2.91 19.67
C ARG A 30 -10.98 -2.85 18.32
N SER A 31 -10.44 -3.98 17.81
CA SER A 31 -9.79 -4.05 16.50
C SER A 31 -10.82 -3.81 15.39
N ARG A 32 -10.51 -2.89 14.48
CA ARG A 32 -11.51 -2.31 13.55
C ARG A 32 -11.41 -2.78 12.10
N ALA A 33 -10.40 -3.52 11.68
CA ALA A 33 -10.26 -3.89 10.27
C ALA A 33 -9.59 -5.25 10.07
N ASP A 34 -10.21 -6.08 9.22
CA ASP A 34 -9.59 -7.25 8.61
C ASP A 34 -8.65 -6.82 7.49
N SER A 35 -7.53 -7.53 7.30
CA SER A 35 -6.84 -7.47 6.03
C SER A 35 -7.74 -8.05 4.92
N LYS A 36 -7.45 -7.69 3.66
CA LYS A 36 -8.25 -8.17 2.51
C LYS A 36 -8.32 -9.70 2.45
N ILE A 37 -7.24 -10.39 2.85
CA ILE A 37 -7.17 -11.85 2.80
C ILE A 37 -7.94 -12.48 3.98
N GLU A 38 -7.86 -11.89 5.17
CA GLU A 38 -8.65 -12.32 6.34
C GLU A 38 -10.16 -12.19 6.07
N ALA A 39 -10.59 -11.07 5.50
CA ALA A 39 -11.98 -10.86 5.08
C ALA A 39 -12.45 -11.91 4.07
N GLN A 40 -11.58 -12.29 3.12
CA GLN A 40 -11.87 -13.34 2.14
C GLN A 40 -12.04 -14.71 2.79
N VAL A 41 -11.19 -15.06 3.77
CA VAL A 41 -11.29 -16.33 4.51
C VAL A 41 -12.55 -16.37 5.37
N ARG A 42 -12.87 -15.27 6.08
CA ARG A 42 -14.10 -15.15 6.89
C ARG A 42 -15.36 -15.33 6.04
N ALA A 43 -15.43 -14.64 4.89
CA ALA A 43 -16.56 -14.75 3.97
C ALA A 43 -16.72 -16.20 3.46
N PHE A 44 -15.62 -16.82 3.01
CA PHE A 44 -15.64 -18.20 2.54
C PHE A 44 -16.13 -19.20 3.61
N LEU A 45 -15.66 -19.09 4.85
CA LEU A 45 -16.09 -19.98 5.93
C LEU A 45 -17.56 -19.75 6.31
N ALA A 46 -18.03 -18.51 6.30
CA ALA A 46 -19.45 -18.21 6.51
C ALA A 46 -20.32 -18.79 5.38
N GLU A 47 -19.91 -18.65 4.11
CA GLU A 47 -20.57 -19.25 2.95
C GLU A 47 -20.58 -20.79 3.02
N ALA A 48 -19.52 -21.39 3.57
CA ALA A 48 -19.43 -22.83 3.82
C ALA A 48 -20.27 -23.30 5.02
N GLY A 49 -20.99 -22.40 5.71
CA GLY A 49 -21.92 -22.73 6.78
C GLY A 49 -21.31 -22.75 8.19
N TYR A 50 -20.07 -22.31 8.38
CA TYR A 50 -19.48 -22.20 9.72
C TYR A 50 -19.99 -20.94 10.44
N PRO A 51 -20.23 -21.00 11.78
CA PRO A 51 -20.75 -19.89 12.56
C PRO A 51 -19.67 -18.85 12.86
N VAL A 52 -19.17 -18.17 11.82
CA VAL A 52 -18.19 -17.09 11.92
C VAL A 52 -18.89 -15.83 12.48
N PRO A 53 -18.43 -15.25 13.60
CA PRO A 53 -19.03 -14.03 14.13
C PRO A 53 -19.01 -12.89 13.10
N PRO A 54 -20.02 -12.01 13.04
CA PRO A 54 -20.06 -10.92 12.05
C PRO A 54 -19.01 -9.83 12.32
N ARG A 55 -18.44 -9.79 13.53
CA ARG A 55 -17.35 -8.89 13.93
C ARG A 55 -16.17 -9.70 14.44
N ARG A 56 -14.98 -9.10 14.46
CA ARG A 56 -13.85 -9.71 15.17
C ARG A 56 -14.19 -9.87 16.64
N VAL A 57 -13.77 -11.00 17.17
CA VAL A 57 -13.83 -11.36 18.58
C VAL A 57 -12.44 -11.82 19.01
N GLY A 58 -12.19 -11.79 20.30
CA GLY A 58 -10.96 -12.25 20.91
C GLY A 58 -11.25 -13.39 21.87
N VAL A 59 -10.20 -14.02 22.35
CA VAL A 59 -10.24 -15.04 23.39
C VAL A 59 -9.48 -14.49 24.59
N LEU A 60 -10.09 -14.56 25.77
CA LEU A 60 -9.43 -14.18 27.01
C LEU A 60 -8.45 -15.28 27.44
N CYS A 61 -7.17 -14.96 27.48
CA CYS A 61 -6.07 -15.87 27.80
C CYS A 61 -5.32 -15.39 29.04
N HIS A 62 -4.56 -16.30 29.66
CA HIS A 62 -3.57 -15.93 30.66
C HIS A 62 -2.48 -15.07 30.00
N HIS A 63 -2.05 -14.03 30.67
CA HIS A 63 -0.80 -13.35 30.33
C HIS A 63 0.35 -13.96 31.12
N THR A 64 1.56 -13.98 30.56
CA THR A 64 2.75 -14.52 31.24
C THR A 64 3.33 -13.59 32.31
N ASP A 65 3.03 -12.28 32.23
CA ASP A 65 3.34 -11.28 33.26
C ASP A 65 2.32 -11.33 34.42
N PRO A 66 2.76 -11.62 35.66
CA PRO A 66 1.89 -11.64 36.84
C PRO A 66 1.19 -10.30 37.15
N LYS A 67 1.72 -9.18 36.66
CA LYS A 67 1.12 -7.84 36.87
C LYS A 67 -0.08 -7.59 35.96
N TRP A 68 -0.20 -8.34 34.87
CA TRP A 68 -1.24 -8.17 33.87
C TRP A 68 -1.87 -9.52 33.52
N PRO A 69 -2.44 -10.27 34.47
CA PRO A 69 -2.76 -11.70 34.30
C PRO A 69 -3.76 -12.03 33.16
N PHE A 70 -4.39 -11.02 32.58
CA PHE A 70 -5.39 -11.15 31.51
C PHE A 70 -4.85 -10.59 30.20
N LEU A 71 -4.90 -11.40 29.15
CA LEU A 71 -4.54 -11.04 27.78
C LEU A 71 -5.71 -11.38 26.86
N THR A 72 -6.20 -10.41 26.07
CA THR A 72 -7.10 -10.75 24.97
C THR A 72 -6.30 -11.02 23.70
N LEU A 73 -6.26 -12.26 23.26
CA LEU A 73 -5.74 -12.61 21.94
C LEU A 73 -6.85 -12.46 20.90
N THR A 74 -6.53 -11.95 19.71
CA THR A 74 -7.52 -11.66 18.66
C THR A 74 -7.23 -12.47 17.40
N PRO A 75 -7.64 -13.76 17.35
CA PRO A 75 -7.51 -14.55 16.13
C PRO A 75 -8.26 -13.94 14.95
N ASP A 76 -7.80 -14.22 13.73
CA ASP A 76 -8.47 -13.72 12.53
C ASP A 76 -9.86 -14.32 12.33
N VAL A 77 -10.04 -15.59 12.69
CA VAL A 77 -11.34 -16.28 12.72
C VAL A 77 -11.47 -17.06 14.03
N VAL A 78 -12.67 -17.04 14.58
CA VAL A 78 -13.03 -17.80 15.79
C VAL A 78 -14.27 -18.64 15.47
N LEU A 79 -14.17 -19.96 15.65
CA LEU A 79 -15.29 -20.88 15.62
C LEU A 79 -15.57 -21.33 17.06
N ALA A 80 -16.43 -20.55 17.75
CA ALA A 80 -16.60 -20.64 19.19
C ALA A 80 -17.08 -22.02 19.67
N ASP A 81 -18.05 -22.60 18.97
CA ASP A 81 -18.62 -23.91 19.30
C ASP A 81 -17.58 -25.04 19.24
N LEU A 82 -16.53 -24.86 18.43
CA LEU A 82 -15.45 -25.82 18.26
C LEU A 82 -14.24 -25.53 19.17
N ARG A 83 -14.22 -24.39 19.89
CA ARG A 83 -13.01 -23.89 20.56
C ARG A 83 -11.80 -23.84 19.60
N LEU A 84 -12.05 -23.43 18.35
CA LEU A 84 -11.05 -23.37 17.29
C LEU A 84 -10.79 -21.92 16.87
N ALA A 85 -9.53 -21.51 16.93
CA ALA A 85 -9.02 -20.26 16.40
C ALA A 85 -8.29 -20.53 15.07
N ILE A 86 -8.53 -19.69 14.07
CA ILE A 86 -7.79 -19.73 12.80
C ILE A 86 -7.03 -18.42 12.63
N GLU A 87 -5.72 -18.53 12.39
CA GLU A 87 -4.86 -17.40 12.03
C GLU A 87 -4.52 -17.47 10.55
N VAL A 88 -4.63 -16.34 9.86
CA VAL A 88 -4.28 -16.20 8.44
C VAL A 88 -2.90 -15.56 8.37
N ASP A 89 -1.89 -16.34 8.01
CA ASP A 89 -0.48 -15.95 8.09
C ASP A 89 0.13 -15.77 6.68
N PRO A 90 0.14 -14.55 6.10
CA PRO A 90 0.97 -14.25 4.94
C PRO A 90 2.47 -14.36 5.28
N CYS A 91 3.19 -15.28 4.64
CA CYS A 91 4.62 -15.57 4.86
C CYS A 91 5.53 -15.04 3.74
N GLY A 92 4.95 -14.38 2.74
CA GLY A 92 5.68 -13.78 1.63
C GLY A 92 6.40 -12.48 2.01
N PRO A 93 7.28 -11.96 1.16
CA PRO A 93 7.94 -10.69 1.38
C PRO A 93 6.89 -9.57 1.49
N ALA A 94 6.96 -8.78 2.57
CA ALA A 94 6.03 -7.68 2.80
C ALA A 94 6.08 -6.69 1.62
N PRO A 95 4.99 -6.48 0.87
CA PRO A 95 5.01 -5.64 -0.33
C PRO A 95 5.13 -4.13 -0.02
N SER A 96 5.13 -3.74 1.25
CA SER A 96 5.33 -2.35 1.70
C SER A 96 5.73 -2.32 3.17
N HIS A 97 6.17 -1.14 3.66
CA HIS A 97 6.41 -0.85 5.08
C HIS A 97 5.17 -1.02 5.98
N ARG A 98 3.98 -1.32 5.42
CA ARG A 98 2.73 -1.56 6.15
C ARG A 98 2.20 -2.99 6.03
N GLY A 99 2.89 -3.88 5.31
CA GLY A 99 2.55 -5.30 5.26
C GLY A 99 3.26 -6.06 6.37
N SER A 100 2.54 -6.86 7.16
CA SER A 100 3.15 -7.83 8.07
C SER A 100 3.45 -9.12 7.31
N SER A 101 4.70 -9.57 7.38
CA SER A 101 5.06 -10.95 7.04
C SER A 101 5.23 -11.72 8.34
N HIS A 102 4.70 -12.94 8.41
CA HIS A 102 4.86 -13.82 9.56
C HIS A 102 6.18 -14.61 9.51
N ARG A 103 6.95 -14.49 8.42
CA ARG A 103 8.28 -15.10 8.29
C ARG A 103 9.26 -14.42 9.26
N GLY A 104 9.93 -15.21 10.10
CA GLY A 104 10.81 -14.73 11.17
C GLY A 104 10.10 -14.38 12.48
N GLY A 105 8.77 -14.54 12.55
CA GLY A 105 7.94 -14.31 13.73
C GLY A 105 7.54 -15.58 14.50
N GLU A 106 8.08 -16.74 14.13
CA GLU A 106 7.55 -18.06 14.50
C GLU A 106 7.56 -18.30 16.02
N GLY A 107 8.51 -17.71 16.76
CA GLY A 107 8.54 -17.80 18.23
C GLY A 107 7.33 -17.13 18.89
N LYS A 108 6.91 -15.96 18.39
CA LYS A 108 5.70 -15.26 18.89
C LYS A 108 4.43 -16.04 18.54
N ASP A 109 4.42 -16.61 17.34
CA ASP A 109 3.31 -17.43 16.87
C ASP A 109 3.14 -18.72 17.69
N ARG A 110 4.23 -19.39 18.06
CA ARG A 110 4.21 -20.55 18.98
C ARG A 110 3.68 -20.17 20.35
N LEU A 111 4.19 -19.09 20.94
CA LEU A 111 3.70 -18.60 22.23
C LEU A 111 2.19 -18.30 22.17
N ARG A 112 1.71 -17.71 21.08
CA ARG A 112 0.27 -17.45 20.90
C ARG A 112 -0.55 -18.75 20.84
N ASN A 113 -0.05 -19.79 20.17
CA ASN A 113 -0.68 -21.11 20.19
C ASN A 113 -0.72 -21.70 21.61
N GLU A 114 0.37 -21.61 22.36
CA GLU A 114 0.47 -22.10 23.74
C GLU A 114 -0.52 -21.38 24.68
N LEU A 115 -0.64 -20.06 24.57
CA LEU A 115 -1.56 -19.26 25.39
C LEU A 115 -3.03 -19.57 25.10
N LEU A 116 -3.38 -19.85 23.85
CA LEU A 116 -4.72 -20.31 23.46
C LEU A 116 -4.97 -21.74 23.95
N ALA A 117 -3.99 -22.64 23.78
CA ALA A 117 -4.07 -24.03 24.23
C ALA A 117 -4.25 -24.13 25.76
N ALA A 118 -3.56 -23.28 26.53
CA ALA A 118 -3.67 -23.22 27.99
C ALA A 118 -5.10 -22.92 28.48
N VAL A 119 -5.93 -22.30 27.64
CA VAL A 119 -7.34 -21.98 27.95
C VAL A 119 -8.32 -22.82 27.12
N GLY A 120 -7.87 -23.97 26.61
CA GLY A 120 -8.70 -24.97 25.94
C GLY A 120 -9.01 -24.68 24.47
N TRP A 121 -8.28 -23.79 23.82
CA TRP A 121 -8.45 -23.49 22.40
C TRP A 121 -7.40 -24.16 21.53
N THR A 122 -7.81 -24.67 20.37
CA THR A 122 -6.88 -25.13 19.33
C THR A 122 -6.64 -24.02 18.32
N VAL A 123 -5.41 -23.92 17.80
CA VAL A 123 -5.05 -22.99 16.73
C VAL A 123 -4.74 -23.75 15.45
N LEU A 124 -5.42 -23.39 14.36
CA LEU A 124 -5.13 -23.86 13.01
C LEU A 124 -4.60 -22.66 12.21
N ARG A 125 -3.39 -22.74 11.67
CA ARG A 125 -2.84 -21.64 10.88
C ARG A 125 -2.94 -21.91 9.39
N LEU A 126 -3.48 -20.94 8.64
CA LEU A 126 -3.44 -20.90 7.19
C LEU A 126 -2.22 -20.09 6.76
N ARG A 127 -1.12 -20.78 6.45
CA ARG A 127 0.17 -20.16 6.13
C ARG A 127 0.32 -20.01 4.61
N LEU A 128 0.13 -18.80 4.11
CA LEU A 128 0.18 -18.47 2.68
C LEU A 128 1.59 -18.04 2.25
N ASP A 129 2.02 -18.45 1.05
CA ASP A 129 3.41 -18.28 0.58
C ASP A 129 4.46 -18.92 1.52
N ALA A 130 4.08 -20.07 2.09
CA ALA A 130 4.90 -20.85 3.01
C ALA A 130 5.37 -22.17 2.36
N ARG A 131 6.50 -22.71 2.82
CA ARG A 131 7.10 -23.94 2.28
C ARG A 131 6.81 -25.12 3.19
N LYS A 132 6.87 -26.33 2.63
CA LYS A 132 6.85 -27.56 3.44
C LYS A 132 7.90 -27.48 4.54
N GLY A 133 7.47 -27.64 5.79
CA GLY A 133 8.31 -27.47 6.98
C GLY A 133 8.09 -26.16 7.73
N ASP A 134 7.47 -25.15 7.12
CA ASP A 134 7.20 -23.84 7.73
C ASP A 134 5.94 -23.84 8.64
N HIS A 135 5.40 -25.02 8.99
CA HIS A 135 4.25 -25.13 9.90
C HIS A 135 4.66 -24.84 11.34
N ILE A 136 3.69 -24.40 12.14
CA ILE A 136 3.85 -24.10 13.56
C ILE A 136 3.02 -25.07 14.39
N GLY A 137 1.75 -25.24 14.03
CA GLY A 137 0.85 -26.23 14.60
C GLY A 137 0.90 -27.56 13.84
N ASP A 138 0.39 -28.60 14.48
CA ASP A 138 0.26 -29.95 13.92
C ASP A 138 -0.92 -30.10 12.94
N ARG A 139 -1.78 -29.08 12.85
CA ARG A 139 -2.97 -29.02 11.97
C ARG A 139 -2.90 -27.94 10.90
N ASP A 140 -1.75 -27.27 10.77
CA ASP A 140 -1.61 -26.14 9.87
C ASP A 140 -1.84 -26.51 8.39
N VAL A 141 -2.36 -25.54 7.65
CA VAL A 141 -2.48 -25.58 6.18
C VAL A 141 -1.40 -24.70 5.59
N VAL A 142 -0.36 -25.32 5.04
CA VAL A 142 0.79 -24.66 4.42
C VAL A 142 0.55 -24.58 2.91
N VAL A 143 0.49 -23.36 2.38
CA VAL A 143 0.16 -23.08 0.98
C VAL A 143 1.33 -22.39 0.31
N GLU A 144 1.89 -22.99 -0.73
CA GLU A 144 3.03 -22.43 -1.46
C GLU A 144 2.68 -21.22 -2.35
N SER A 145 1.39 -20.94 -2.53
CA SER A 145 0.91 -19.72 -3.17
C SER A 145 0.57 -18.65 -2.15
N SER A 146 0.81 -17.38 -2.50
CA SER A 146 0.42 -16.22 -1.68
C SER A 146 -1.07 -15.95 -1.59
N GLY A 147 -1.90 -16.63 -2.39
CA GLY A 147 -3.34 -16.42 -2.44
C GLY A 147 -4.14 -17.53 -1.77
N PHE A 148 -5.35 -17.19 -1.32
CA PHE A 148 -6.35 -18.16 -0.85
C PHE A 148 -7.09 -18.81 -2.03
N THR A 149 -6.41 -19.76 -2.66
CA THR A 149 -6.89 -20.48 -3.86
C THR A 149 -7.98 -21.52 -3.50
N ARG A 150 -8.65 -22.09 -4.53
CA ARG A 150 -9.62 -23.20 -4.32
C ARG A 150 -9.00 -24.40 -3.60
N ALA A 151 -7.74 -24.73 -3.91
CA ALA A 151 -7.05 -25.82 -3.23
C ALA A 151 -6.77 -25.50 -1.75
N ALA A 152 -6.42 -24.24 -1.44
CA ALA A 152 -6.27 -23.78 -0.06
C ALA A 152 -7.61 -23.77 0.70
N GLN A 153 -8.69 -23.39 0.04
CA GLN A 153 -10.07 -23.44 0.56
C GLN A 153 -10.47 -24.86 0.94
N SER A 154 -10.32 -25.83 0.02
CA SER A 154 -10.61 -27.24 0.30
C SER A 154 -9.75 -27.78 1.44
N ALA A 155 -8.44 -27.49 1.45
CA ALA A 155 -7.55 -27.95 2.51
C ALA A 155 -7.90 -27.36 3.89
N LEU A 156 -8.36 -26.11 3.95
CA LEU A 156 -8.82 -25.48 5.18
C LEU A 156 -10.09 -26.13 5.72
N VAL A 157 -11.10 -26.35 4.87
CA VAL A 157 -12.35 -27.03 5.23
C VAL A 157 -12.05 -28.44 5.75
N GLU A 158 -11.23 -29.21 5.03
CA GLU A 158 -10.85 -30.55 5.47
C GLU A 158 -10.14 -30.53 6.83
N ALA A 159 -9.27 -29.55 7.10
CA ALA A 159 -8.58 -29.44 8.38
C ALA A 159 -9.54 -29.12 9.55
N ILE A 160 -10.56 -28.29 9.29
CA ILE A 160 -11.62 -27.98 10.26
C ILE A 160 -12.49 -29.21 10.52
N GLU A 161 -12.95 -29.92 9.47
CA GLU A 161 -13.79 -31.11 9.64
C GLU A 161 -13.04 -32.24 10.35
N GLU A 162 -11.77 -32.48 10.04
CA GLU A 162 -10.99 -33.48 10.78
C GLU A 162 -10.79 -33.13 12.25
N PHE A 163 -10.65 -31.84 12.56
CA PHE A 163 -10.60 -31.38 13.95
C PHE A 163 -11.93 -31.62 14.67
N LYS A 164 -13.05 -31.29 14.01
CA LYS A 164 -14.41 -31.54 14.53
C LYS A 164 -14.69 -33.02 14.76
N GLU A 165 -14.17 -33.89 13.90
CA GLU A 165 -14.22 -35.35 14.03
C GLU A 165 -13.16 -35.93 14.99
N GLN A 166 -12.37 -35.08 15.65
CA GLN A 166 -11.34 -35.47 16.62
C GLN A 166 -10.25 -36.39 16.04
N ARG A 167 -10.01 -36.34 14.73
CA ARG A 167 -8.93 -37.12 14.09
C ARG A 167 -7.56 -36.57 14.51
N PRO A 168 -6.49 -37.40 14.53
CA PRO A 168 -5.14 -36.94 14.81
C PRO A 168 -4.72 -35.74 13.94
N GLY A 169 -3.94 -34.81 14.51
CA GLY A 169 -3.45 -33.64 13.80
C GLY A 169 -2.58 -34.03 12.61
N ARG A 170 -2.80 -33.38 11.46
CA ARG A 170 -1.92 -33.50 10.29
C ARG A 170 -1.75 -32.15 9.60
N VAL A 171 -0.49 -31.85 9.27
CA VAL A 171 -0.13 -30.68 8.48
C VAL A 171 -0.46 -30.95 7.02
N ARG A 172 -1.18 -30.03 6.38
CA ARG A 172 -1.52 -30.10 4.96
C ARG A 172 -0.59 -29.23 4.14
N ILE A 173 -0.04 -29.78 3.07
CA ILE A 173 0.78 -29.04 2.12
C ILE A 173 0.01 -28.88 0.82
N VAL A 174 -0.28 -27.64 0.45
CA VAL A 174 -0.96 -27.28 -0.80
C VAL A 174 0.09 -26.73 -1.78
N PRO A 175 0.50 -27.52 -2.79
CA PRO A 175 1.51 -27.08 -3.73
C PRO A 175 1.02 -25.95 -4.61
N LYS A 176 1.94 -25.11 -5.09
CA LYS A 176 1.61 -24.01 -6.00
C LYS A 176 1.12 -24.60 -7.33
N GLY A 177 -0.15 -24.38 -7.64
CA GLY A 177 -0.72 -24.80 -8.92
C GLY A 177 0.04 -24.19 -10.11
N LYS A 178 0.08 -24.91 -11.24
CA LYS A 178 0.62 -24.37 -12.49
C LYS A 178 -0.16 -23.10 -12.83
N SER A 179 0.56 -21.97 -12.94
CA SER A 179 -0.07 -20.74 -13.41
C SER A 179 -0.64 -21.01 -14.81
N PRO A 180 -1.88 -20.58 -15.11
CA PRO A 180 -2.41 -20.68 -16.46
C PRO A 180 -1.42 -20.08 -17.44
N ARG A 181 -1.22 -20.73 -18.60
CA ARG A 181 -0.40 -20.16 -19.67
C ARG A 181 -0.98 -18.79 -19.99
N ALA A 182 -0.17 -17.74 -19.84
CA ALA A 182 -0.62 -16.39 -20.14
C ALA A 182 -1.19 -16.36 -21.56
N ALA A 183 -2.40 -15.84 -21.71
CA ALA A 183 -3.00 -15.66 -23.03
C ALA A 183 -2.04 -14.86 -23.90
N GLN A 184 -1.90 -15.26 -25.17
CA GLN A 184 -1.06 -14.54 -26.11
C GLN A 184 -1.54 -13.09 -26.22
N ARG A 185 -0.62 -12.14 -25.98
CA ARG A 185 -0.96 -10.71 -26.02
C ARG A 185 -1.26 -10.30 -27.45
N ARG A 186 -2.35 -9.56 -27.63
CA ARG A 186 -2.77 -9.03 -28.94
C ARG A 186 -2.37 -7.57 -29.15
N SER A 187 -1.78 -6.91 -28.15
CA SER A 187 -1.45 -5.48 -28.22
C SER A 187 -0.20 -5.13 -27.44
N HIS A 188 0.58 -4.21 -28.00
CA HIS A 188 1.78 -3.65 -27.39
C HIS A 188 1.45 -2.65 -26.27
N ILE A 189 0.19 -2.22 -26.15
CA ILE A 189 -0.25 -1.23 -25.16
C ILE A 189 -1.37 -1.82 -24.31
N ALA A 190 -1.22 -1.75 -22.99
CA ALA A 190 -2.20 -2.19 -22.02
C ALA A 190 -2.36 -1.19 -20.87
N ASP A 191 -3.45 -1.33 -20.12
CA ASP A 191 -3.67 -0.70 -18.81
C ASP A 191 -3.55 0.83 -18.80
N ILE A 192 -4.06 1.52 -19.83
CA ILE A 192 -4.06 3.00 -19.85
C ILE A 192 -5.08 3.52 -18.83
N GLY A 193 -4.62 3.85 -17.62
CA GLY A 193 -5.48 4.23 -16.50
C GLY A 193 -5.01 5.52 -15.81
N PRO A 194 -5.92 6.29 -15.18
CA PRO A 194 -5.54 7.48 -14.44
C PRO A 194 -4.69 7.14 -13.21
N ASP A 195 -3.76 8.02 -12.87
CA ASP A 195 -3.08 7.99 -11.59
C ASP A 195 -3.97 8.57 -10.50
N ARG A 196 -4.00 7.94 -9.33
CA ARG A 196 -4.88 8.34 -8.22
C ARG A 196 -4.31 9.49 -7.39
N TYR A 197 -3.02 9.79 -7.55
CA TYR A 197 -2.30 10.73 -6.68
C TYR A 197 -1.80 11.97 -7.41
N SER A 198 -2.19 12.13 -8.67
CA SER A 198 -1.62 13.09 -9.63
C SER A 198 -2.75 13.71 -10.46
N ASP A 199 -2.54 14.95 -10.91
CA ASP A 199 -3.53 15.70 -11.68
C ASP A 199 -3.28 15.49 -13.18
N ASP A 200 -4.31 15.06 -13.91
CA ASP A 200 -4.26 14.79 -15.36
C ASP A 200 -3.16 13.83 -15.83
N THR A 201 -2.75 12.90 -14.96
CA THR A 201 -1.70 11.91 -15.25
C THR A 201 -2.29 10.52 -15.46
N TYR A 202 -1.74 9.80 -16.44
CA TYR A 202 -2.11 8.42 -16.73
C TYR A 202 -0.88 7.52 -16.78
N TRP A 203 -1.05 6.29 -16.35
CA TRP A 203 -0.06 5.22 -16.51
C TRP A 203 -0.52 4.27 -17.59
N PHE A 204 0.42 3.70 -18.33
CA PHE A 204 0.16 2.57 -19.22
C PHE A 204 1.34 1.60 -19.23
N THR A 205 1.08 0.38 -19.69
CA THR A 205 2.09 -0.65 -19.88
C THR A 205 2.38 -0.78 -21.37
N TRP A 206 3.66 -0.64 -21.74
CA TRP A 206 4.17 -0.92 -23.07
C TRP A 206 4.93 -2.25 -23.10
N TYR A 207 4.66 -3.05 -24.12
CA TYR A 207 5.36 -4.27 -24.44
C TYR A 207 6.14 -4.04 -25.74
N PRO A 208 7.47 -3.95 -25.73
CA PRO A 208 8.25 -3.78 -26.96
C PRO A 208 8.03 -4.95 -27.93
N ARG A 209 7.85 -6.16 -27.41
CA ARG A 209 7.58 -7.38 -28.17
C ARG A 209 6.43 -8.18 -27.53
N LEU A 210 5.50 -8.70 -28.33
CA LEU A 210 4.31 -9.41 -27.84
C LEU A 210 4.60 -10.82 -27.33
N ASP A 211 5.64 -11.45 -27.87
CA ASP A 211 6.14 -12.78 -27.52
C ASP A 211 7.09 -12.76 -26.31
N SER A 212 7.52 -11.57 -25.87
CA SER A 212 8.39 -11.37 -24.72
C SER A 212 7.60 -11.08 -23.44
N PRO A 213 8.06 -11.55 -22.26
CA PRO A 213 7.52 -11.11 -20.98
C PRO A 213 7.93 -9.67 -20.62
N GLU A 214 8.90 -9.08 -21.33
CA GLU A 214 9.40 -7.73 -21.09
C GLU A 214 8.28 -6.67 -21.20
N ARG A 215 8.23 -5.79 -20.21
CA ARG A 215 7.26 -4.69 -20.16
C ARG A 215 7.87 -3.47 -19.50
N HIS A 216 7.44 -2.31 -19.97
CA HIS A 216 7.84 -1.01 -19.47
C HIS A 216 6.61 -0.24 -19.05
N ARG A 217 6.62 0.28 -17.84
CA ARG A 217 5.59 1.20 -17.40
C ARG A 217 5.98 2.58 -17.89
N LEU A 218 5.03 3.30 -18.50
CA LEU A 218 5.24 4.64 -19.03
C LEU A 218 4.15 5.56 -18.51
N ARG A 219 4.47 6.85 -18.42
CA ARG A 219 3.59 7.88 -17.84
C ARG A 219 3.23 8.92 -18.88
N LEU A 220 1.98 9.30 -18.88
CA LEU A 220 1.41 10.36 -19.70
C LEU A 220 1.00 11.49 -18.76
N ALA A 221 1.62 12.65 -18.89
CA ALA A 221 1.34 13.83 -18.07
C ALA A 221 0.55 14.89 -18.86
N VAL A 222 -0.12 15.79 -18.13
CA VAL A 222 -0.87 16.93 -18.69
C VAL A 222 -1.89 16.47 -19.73
N GLY A 223 -2.82 15.61 -19.31
CA GLY A 223 -3.86 15.08 -20.19
C GLY A 223 -3.31 14.22 -21.33
N GLY A 224 -2.10 13.67 -21.17
CA GLY A 224 -1.40 12.90 -22.20
C GLY A 224 -0.68 13.72 -23.26
N ARG A 225 -0.43 15.00 -23.02
CA ARG A 225 0.45 15.81 -23.87
C ARG A 225 1.87 15.26 -23.90
N TYR A 226 2.43 14.90 -22.74
CA TYR A 226 3.83 14.54 -22.59
C TYR A 226 4.01 13.09 -22.15
N LEU A 227 4.96 12.39 -22.77
CA LEU A 227 5.38 11.04 -22.41
C LEU A 227 6.60 11.11 -21.50
N TYR A 228 6.58 10.28 -20.46
CA TYR A 228 7.62 10.15 -19.45
C TYR A 228 8.00 8.69 -19.26
N CYS A 229 9.29 8.45 -19.06
CA CYS A 229 9.80 7.14 -18.67
C CYS A 229 9.50 6.88 -17.18
N ALA A 230 9.25 5.64 -16.81
CA ALA A 230 9.09 5.27 -15.40
C ALA A 230 10.38 4.63 -14.88
N ALA A 231 11.26 5.43 -14.28
CA ALA A 231 12.42 4.93 -13.54
C ALA A 231 12.39 5.44 -12.09
N GLY A 232 11.56 4.82 -11.24
CA GLY A 232 11.53 5.14 -9.81
C GLY A 232 11.16 6.60 -9.50
N ARG A 233 11.92 7.25 -8.60
CA ARG A 233 11.66 8.63 -8.12
C ARG A 233 12.02 9.73 -9.13
N GLY A 234 12.59 9.39 -10.30
CA GLY A 234 12.92 10.34 -11.36
C GLY A 234 12.27 9.94 -12.67
N SER A 235 11.01 10.33 -12.88
CA SER A 235 10.38 10.20 -14.20
C SER A 235 10.93 11.31 -15.10
N LEU A 236 11.60 10.92 -16.19
CA LEU A 236 12.19 11.87 -17.13
C LEU A 236 11.32 12.02 -18.37
N PHE A 237 11.27 13.24 -18.87
CA PHE A 237 10.57 13.61 -20.09
C PHE A 237 11.20 12.88 -21.28
N VAL A 238 10.34 12.23 -22.05
CA VAL A 238 10.72 11.49 -23.26
C VAL A 238 10.37 12.32 -24.50
N ASP A 239 9.10 12.72 -24.63
CA ASP A 239 8.63 13.41 -25.84
C ASP A 239 7.24 14.04 -25.66
N GLU A 240 6.86 14.96 -26.55
CA GLU A 240 5.48 15.45 -26.68
C GLU A 240 4.70 14.54 -27.64
N VAL A 241 3.79 13.73 -27.08
CA VAL A 241 2.98 12.75 -27.85
C VAL A 241 1.59 13.26 -28.20
N GLY A 242 1.21 14.43 -27.69
CA GLY A 242 0.05 15.19 -28.20
C GLY A 242 -1.32 14.57 -27.95
N LEU A 243 -1.46 13.59 -27.05
CA LEU A 243 -2.74 12.88 -26.85
C LEU A 243 -3.83 13.74 -26.22
N HIS A 244 -3.47 14.83 -25.54
CA HIS A 244 -4.41 15.83 -25.03
C HIS A 244 -5.32 16.46 -26.11
N LYS A 245 -4.95 16.35 -27.40
CA LYS A 245 -5.76 16.83 -28.54
C LYS A 245 -6.55 15.70 -29.22
N VAL A 246 -6.57 14.51 -28.63
CA VAL A 246 -7.12 13.29 -29.22
C VAL A 246 -8.14 12.66 -28.28
N ALA A 247 -9.26 12.18 -28.82
CA ALA A 247 -10.26 11.46 -28.05
C ALA A 247 -9.67 10.22 -27.37
N ARG A 248 -10.09 9.93 -26.14
CA ARG A 248 -9.48 8.91 -25.29
C ARG A 248 -9.47 7.51 -25.91
N ASP A 249 -10.48 7.17 -26.70
CA ASP A 249 -10.61 5.87 -27.37
C ASP A 249 -9.51 5.65 -28.42
N ASP A 250 -8.98 6.71 -29.01
CA ASP A 250 -7.93 6.65 -30.03
C ASP A 250 -6.51 6.62 -29.46
N TRP A 251 -6.35 6.87 -28.15
CA TRP A 251 -5.03 6.96 -27.51
C TRP A 251 -4.20 5.69 -27.73
N LYS A 252 -4.84 4.52 -27.62
CA LYS A 252 -4.16 3.24 -27.78
C LYS A 252 -3.55 3.09 -29.18
N ALA A 253 -4.29 3.48 -30.22
CA ALA A 253 -3.82 3.42 -31.60
C ALA A 253 -2.66 4.40 -31.81
N ARG A 254 -2.78 5.64 -31.32
CA ARG A 254 -1.74 6.67 -31.40
C ARG A 254 -0.46 6.25 -30.69
N LEU A 255 -0.55 5.72 -29.47
CA LEU A 255 0.60 5.21 -28.72
C LEU A 255 1.25 4.03 -29.42
N THR A 256 0.46 3.11 -29.99
CA THR A 256 0.99 1.97 -30.74
C THR A 256 1.80 2.45 -31.96
N ALA A 257 1.28 3.44 -32.69
CA ALA A 257 1.99 4.03 -33.82
C ALA A 257 3.27 4.77 -33.38
N TYR A 258 3.20 5.58 -32.31
CA TYR A 258 4.35 6.31 -31.77
C TYR A 258 5.48 5.38 -31.28
N LEU A 259 5.12 4.27 -30.63
CA LEU A 259 6.09 3.32 -30.05
C LEU A 259 6.54 2.24 -31.04
N ALA A 260 6.02 2.24 -32.27
CA ALA A 260 6.41 1.28 -33.29
C ALA A 260 7.90 1.44 -33.63
N GLY A 261 8.67 0.36 -33.50
CA GLY A 261 10.11 0.34 -33.78
C GLY A 261 11.00 0.97 -32.72
N LYS A 262 10.43 1.59 -31.67
CA LYS A 262 11.22 2.11 -30.54
C LYS A 262 11.69 0.98 -29.63
N THR A 263 12.84 1.20 -29.02
CA THR A 263 13.44 0.35 -27.99
C THR A 263 13.34 1.03 -26.62
N PRO A 264 13.52 0.30 -25.51
CA PRO A 264 13.57 0.91 -24.18
C PRO A 264 14.68 1.96 -24.04
N ALA A 265 15.76 1.86 -24.81
CA ALA A 265 16.83 2.86 -24.81
C ALA A 265 16.36 4.21 -25.39
N ASP A 266 15.49 4.18 -26.40
CA ASP A 266 14.92 5.38 -27.03
C ASP A 266 13.94 6.13 -26.12
N LEU A 267 13.52 5.50 -25.02
CA LEU A 267 12.53 6.02 -24.07
C LEU A 267 13.13 6.32 -22.69
N ARG A 268 14.45 6.48 -22.57
CA ARG A 268 15.09 6.76 -21.27
C ARG A 268 14.74 8.15 -20.71
N GLY A 269 14.31 9.07 -21.57
CA GLY A 269 14.10 10.47 -21.22
C GLY A 269 15.42 11.19 -20.90
N ALA A 270 15.38 12.52 -20.88
CA ALA A 270 16.59 13.34 -20.69
C ALA A 270 16.45 14.34 -19.55
N THR A 271 15.32 15.03 -19.47
CA THR A 271 15.11 16.18 -18.60
C THR A 271 13.93 15.96 -17.67
N LYS A 272 13.86 16.73 -16.59
CA LYS A 272 12.71 16.68 -15.67
C LYS A 272 11.43 17.25 -16.31
N TRP A 273 11.55 18.39 -16.98
CA TRP A 273 10.45 19.07 -17.66
C TRP A 273 10.57 18.93 -19.18
N PRO A 274 9.48 19.13 -19.94
CA PRO A 274 9.52 19.14 -21.41
C PRO A 274 10.45 20.20 -21.99
N TRP A 275 10.83 21.19 -21.20
CA TRP A 275 11.65 22.32 -21.60
C TRP A 275 13.04 22.37 -20.96
N GLY A 276 13.40 21.39 -20.13
CA GLY A 276 14.70 21.37 -19.44
C GLY A 276 14.60 20.87 -18.01
N ASP A 277 15.63 21.13 -17.22
CA ASP A 277 15.72 20.62 -15.85
C ASP A 277 15.01 21.52 -14.83
N ASN A 278 14.87 22.81 -15.15
CA ASN A 278 14.37 23.78 -14.20
C ASN A 278 13.05 24.42 -14.63
N LEU A 279 12.16 24.61 -13.65
CA LEU A 279 10.94 25.39 -13.83
C LEU A 279 11.22 26.89 -13.77
N LEU A 280 12.07 27.29 -12.81
CA LEU A 280 12.51 28.66 -12.60
C LEU A 280 13.93 28.83 -13.11
N ILE A 281 14.22 29.98 -13.70
CA ILE A 281 15.52 30.30 -14.29
C ILE A 281 16.09 31.49 -13.53
N PRO A 282 17.34 31.40 -13.03
CA PRO A 282 17.97 32.50 -12.32
C PRO A 282 18.16 33.69 -13.27
N HIS A 283 17.88 34.90 -12.77
CA HIS A 283 18.20 36.12 -13.51
C HIS A 283 19.72 36.31 -13.62
N ASP A 284 20.42 36.04 -12.52
CA ASP A 284 21.88 35.96 -12.43
C ASP A 284 22.31 34.56 -11.93
N PRO A 285 23.07 33.78 -12.72
CA PRO A 285 23.46 32.41 -12.37
C PRO A 285 24.40 32.31 -11.15
N VAL A 286 25.05 33.40 -10.72
CA VAL A 286 25.90 33.38 -9.51
C VAL A 286 25.15 33.79 -8.23
N ASP A 287 23.87 34.15 -8.36
CA ASP A 287 23.03 34.56 -7.25
C ASP A 287 22.64 33.37 -6.36
N VAL A 288 23.15 33.37 -5.13
CA VAL A 288 22.93 32.29 -4.15
C VAL A 288 21.45 32.10 -3.83
N LEU A 289 20.69 33.19 -3.73
CA LEU A 289 19.26 33.12 -3.44
C LEU A 289 18.51 32.52 -4.64
N ALA A 290 18.88 32.91 -5.86
CA ALA A 290 18.29 32.34 -7.06
C ALA A 290 18.56 30.83 -7.15
N ALA A 291 19.77 30.38 -6.82
CA ALA A 291 20.12 28.96 -6.77
C ALA A 291 19.30 28.19 -5.72
N GLU A 292 19.09 28.75 -4.52
CA GLU A 292 18.22 28.16 -3.49
C GLU A 292 16.78 28.02 -3.98
N ILE A 293 16.22 29.08 -4.57
CA ILE A 293 14.85 29.08 -5.10
C ILE A 293 14.68 28.02 -6.19
N VAL A 294 15.62 27.95 -7.14
CA VAL A 294 15.57 26.96 -8.23
C VAL A 294 15.61 25.55 -7.63
N ALA A 295 16.55 25.27 -6.74
CA ALA A 295 16.68 23.96 -6.09
C ALA A 295 15.42 23.56 -5.30
N ALA A 296 14.80 24.50 -4.58
CA ALA A 296 13.57 24.27 -3.84
C ALA A 296 12.37 24.02 -4.79
N SER A 297 12.27 24.80 -5.85
CA SER A 297 11.23 24.64 -6.88
C SER A 297 11.34 23.32 -7.62
N ASP A 298 12.55 22.80 -7.77
CA ASP A 298 12.84 21.59 -8.53
C ASP A 298 13.03 20.32 -7.70
N HIS A 299 12.62 20.35 -6.44
CA HIS A 299 12.57 19.17 -5.57
C HIS A 299 11.80 17.99 -6.22
N GLU A 300 12.17 16.74 -5.89
CA GLU A 300 11.64 15.50 -6.50
C GLU A 300 10.10 15.34 -6.44
N LYS A 301 9.45 16.07 -5.52
CA LYS A 301 8.00 16.07 -5.33
C LYS A 301 7.26 17.04 -6.25
N GLN A 302 7.98 18.04 -6.76
CA GLN A 302 7.44 19.04 -7.69
C GLN A 302 7.63 18.51 -9.10
N THR A 303 6.55 17.95 -9.63
CA THR A 303 6.55 17.35 -10.96
C THR A 303 5.49 18.00 -11.82
N ILE A 304 5.59 17.80 -13.13
CA ILE A 304 4.59 18.20 -14.11
C ILE A 304 3.20 17.57 -13.86
N ASP A 305 3.08 16.62 -12.94
CA ASP A 305 1.82 15.96 -12.61
C ASP A 305 0.96 16.79 -11.66
N ARG A 306 1.48 17.88 -11.11
CA ARG A 306 0.76 18.77 -10.21
C ARG A 306 0.22 19.94 -11.01
N ILE A 307 -1.09 20.17 -10.93
CA ILE A 307 -1.68 21.43 -11.40
C ILE A 307 -1.16 22.55 -10.51
N ASP A 308 -1.15 22.32 -9.20
CA ASP A 308 -0.71 23.28 -8.19
C ASP A 308 0.31 22.65 -7.24
N PHE A 309 1.33 23.42 -6.89
CA PHE A 309 2.26 23.08 -5.82
C PHE A 309 2.90 24.32 -5.21
N TRP A 310 3.58 24.11 -4.09
CA TRP A 310 4.32 25.16 -3.42
C TRP A 310 5.65 24.62 -2.91
N PHE A 311 6.60 25.52 -2.73
CA PHE A 311 7.89 25.26 -2.10
C PHE A 311 8.23 26.43 -1.18
N THR A 312 9.26 26.26 -0.35
CA THR A 312 9.66 27.24 0.65
C THR A 312 11.12 27.57 0.54
N VAL A 313 11.46 28.82 0.79
CA VAL A 313 12.84 29.31 0.95
C VAL A 313 12.99 30.02 2.27
N SER A 314 14.18 29.94 2.86
CA SER A 314 14.39 30.50 4.20
C SER A 314 14.46 32.02 4.16
N GLY A 315 13.99 32.69 5.21
CA GLY A 315 14.06 34.15 5.34
C GLY A 315 12.93 34.91 4.62
N ASP A 316 13.12 36.22 4.51
CA ASP A 316 12.19 37.18 3.90
C ASP A 316 12.94 37.97 2.81
N HIS A 317 13.28 37.27 1.71
CA HIS A 317 14.16 37.81 0.68
C HIS A 317 13.43 38.30 -0.57
N ILE A 318 12.22 37.80 -0.82
CA ILE A 318 11.36 38.22 -1.94
C ILE A 318 10.45 39.34 -1.46
N ALA A 319 10.64 40.55 -1.96
CA ALA A 319 9.84 41.71 -1.55
C ALA A 319 8.60 41.90 -2.44
N LYS A 320 8.69 41.50 -3.71
CA LYS A 320 7.65 41.64 -4.73
C LYS A 320 7.62 40.41 -5.63
N TRP A 321 6.49 40.15 -6.27
CA TRP A 321 6.38 39.08 -7.26
C TRP A 321 5.34 39.45 -8.32
N SER A 322 5.49 38.83 -9.49
CA SER A 322 4.51 38.82 -10.57
C SER A 322 4.19 37.38 -10.93
N SER A 323 3.24 37.16 -11.83
CA SER A 323 2.93 35.81 -12.32
C SER A 323 4.10 35.11 -13.03
N GLU A 324 5.17 35.85 -13.35
CA GLU A 324 6.29 35.40 -14.17
C GLU A 324 7.65 35.52 -13.46
N ALA A 325 7.77 36.27 -12.37
CA ALA A 325 9.05 36.50 -11.71
C ALA A 325 8.93 36.76 -10.20
N LEU A 326 10.01 36.45 -9.47
CA LEU A 326 10.22 36.87 -8.09
C LEU A 326 11.24 38.00 -8.05
N LEU A 327 10.95 39.05 -7.28
CA LEU A 327 11.65 40.33 -7.32
C LEU A 327 12.13 40.75 -5.93
N ARG A 328 13.29 41.40 -5.91
CA ARG A 328 13.84 42.10 -4.74
C ARG A 328 13.08 43.41 -4.47
N ALA A 329 13.42 44.07 -3.36
CA ALA A 329 12.81 45.35 -2.96
C ALA A 329 13.06 46.48 -3.97
N ASP A 330 14.22 46.44 -4.64
CA ASP A 330 14.62 47.35 -5.72
C ASP A 330 14.05 46.95 -7.09
N GLU A 331 13.14 45.96 -7.13
CA GLU A 331 12.51 45.41 -8.34
C GLU A 331 13.48 44.64 -9.25
N THR A 332 14.71 44.35 -8.80
CA THR A 332 15.62 43.46 -9.53
C THR A 332 15.09 42.02 -9.49
N PRO A 333 14.93 41.34 -10.65
CA PRO A 333 14.52 39.94 -10.68
C PRO A 333 15.55 39.01 -10.04
N VAL A 334 15.06 38.05 -9.27
CA VAL A 334 15.86 36.95 -8.70
C VAL A 334 15.77 35.73 -9.63
N VAL A 335 14.54 35.34 -9.95
CA VAL A 335 14.24 34.24 -10.88
C VAL A 335 13.04 34.59 -11.76
N HIS A 336 12.98 33.95 -12.92
CA HIS A 336 11.87 34.01 -13.88
C HIS A 336 11.30 32.61 -14.10
N VAL A 337 9.99 32.51 -14.34
CA VAL A 337 9.38 31.26 -14.81
C VAL A 337 9.89 30.99 -16.24
N HIS A 338 10.33 29.76 -16.52
CA HIS A 338 10.81 29.38 -17.84
C HIS A 338 9.73 29.66 -18.91
N THR A 339 10.11 30.28 -20.04
CA THR A 339 9.13 30.73 -21.05
C THR A 339 8.23 29.61 -21.58
N ALA A 340 8.78 28.41 -21.77
CA ALA A 340 7.97 27.26 -22.17
C ALA A 340 7.04 26.74 -21.04
N ALA A 341 7.41 26.94 -19.76
CA ALA A 341 6.52 26.66 -18.64
C ALA A 341 5.36 27.66 -18.61
N LEU A 342 5.64 28.94 -18.90
CA LEU A 342 4.60 29.96 -19.09
C LEU A 342 3.65 29.57 -20.23
N GLY A 343 4.19 29.10 -21.36
CA GLY A 343 3.41 28.58 -22.49
C GLY A 343 2.60 27.32 -22.15
N ALA A 344 3.02 26.55 -21.13
CA ALA A 344 2.29 25.42 -20.58
C ALA A 344 1.30 25.80 -19.46
N GLY A 345 1.18 27.09 -19.13
CA GLY A 345 0.21 27.63 -18.17
C GLY A 345 0.75 27.85 -16.76
N TYR A 346 1.97 27.42 -16.43
CA TYR A 346 2.52 27.62 -15.08
C TYR A 346 2.74 29.12 -14.79
N ARG A 347 2.31 29.57 -13.62
CA ARG A 347 2.46 30.93 -13.12
C ARG A 347 2.75 30.89 -11.62
N ILE A 348 3.50 31.88 -11.13
CA ILE A 348 3.55 32.16 -9.69
C ILE A 348 2.19 32.77 -9.33
N VAL A 349 1.53 32.23 -8.30
CA VAL A 349 0.17 32.65 -7.93
C VAL A 349 0.06 33.18 -6.51
N ASP A 350 1.05 32.90 -5.67
CA ASP A 350 1.11 33.42 -4.32
C ASP A 350 2.55 33.39 -3.79
N VAL A 351 2.90 34.37 -2.97
CA VAL A 351 4.11 34.38 -2.15
C VAL A 351 3.74 34.91 -0.78
N THR A 352 3.84 34.05 0.23
CA THR A 352 3.45 34.33 1.61
C THR A 352 4.65 34.23 2.54
N LEU A 353 4.77 35.18 3.48
CA LEU A 353 5.76 35.13 4.56
C LEU A 353 5.13 34.46 5.78
N ASP A 354 5.70 33.32 6.16
CA ASP A 354 5.25 32.52 7.30
C ASP A 354 6.36 32.41 8.36
N HIS A 355 6.04 31.82 9.51
CA HIS A 355 7.00 31.52 10.58
C HIS A 355 6.96 30.04 10.97
N GLY A 356 8.11 29.38 10.87
CA GLY A 356 8.32 28.00 11.29
C GLY A 356 9.23 27.88 12.50
N TYR A 357 9.49 26.65 12.92
CA TYR A 357 10.38 26.35 14.05
C TYR A 357 11.81 26.90 13.86
N LEU A 358 12.28 27.01 12.61
CA LEU A 358 13.62 27.50 12.25
C LEU A 358 13.66 29.00 11.92
N GLY A 359 12.55 29.73 12.14
CA GLY A 359 12.45 31.16 11.83
C GLY A 359 11.52 31.45 10.64
N PRO A 360 11.57 32.68 10.10
CA PRO A 360 10.75 33.09 8.97
C PRO A 360 11.14 32.31 7.71
N TYR A 361 10.13 32.01 6.88
CA TYR A 361 10.32 31.44 5.55
C TYR A 361 9.25 31.99 4.61
N GLN A 362 9.57 32.03 3.33
CA GLN A 362 8.60 32.41 2.29
C GLN A 362 8.10 31.17 1.57
N ARG A 363 6.78 31.02 1.51
CA ARG A 363 6.08 30.00 0.74
C ARG A 363 5.71 30.56 -0.63
N ILE A 364 6.22 29.92 -1.68
CA ILE A 364 5.97 30.32 -3.07
C ILE A 364 5.07 29.26 -3.70
N ALA A 365 3.89 29.66 -4.17
CA ALA A 365 2.95 28.79 -4.86
C ALA A 365 3.01 29.00 -6.38
N VAL A 366 3.03 27.89 -7.11
CA VAL A 366 2.99 27.84 -8.56
C VAL A 366 1.80 27.01 -8.99
N SER A 367 1.07 27.50 -9.99
CA SER A 367 -0.13 26.88 -10.52
C SER A 367 -0.12 26.91 -12.04
N ARG A 368 -0.63 25.85 -12.68
CA ARG A 368 -1.04 25.86 -14.09
C ARG A 368 -2.56 25.83 -14.27
N ALA A 369 -3.33 25.94 -13.19
CA ALA A 369 -4.77 26.06 -13.29
C ALA A 369 -5.08 27.32 -14.10
N THR A 370 -5.92 27.22 -15.12
CA THR A 370 -6.43 28.39 -15.81
C THR A 370 -7.25 29.19 -14.80
N GLY A 371 -6.81 30.41 -14.47
CA GLY A 371 -7.50 31.29 -13.55
C GLY A 371 -8.87 31.67 -14.10
N GLU A 372 -9.89 30.89 -13.77
CA GLU A 372 -11.28 31.35 -13.65
C GLU A 372 -11.56 31.44 -12.15
N GLY A 373 -11.28 32.62 -11.59
CA GLY A 373 -11.86 33.09 -10.33
C GLY A 373 -13.04 34.00 -10.63
#